data_AF-A0A7S0WHC8-F1
#
_entry.id   AF-A0A7S0WHC8-F1
#
_cell.length_a   1.000
_cell.length_b   1.000
_cell.length_c   1.000
_cell.angle_alpha   90.00
_cell.angle_beta   90.00
_cell.angle_gamma   90.00
#
_symmetry.space_group_name_H-M   'P 1'
#
loop_
_entity.id
_entity.type
_entity.pdbx_description
1 polymer ?
#
loop_
_entity_poly.entity_id
_entity_poly.type
_entity_poly.pdbx_seq_one_letter_code
_entity_poly.pdbx_strand_id
1 'polypeptide(L)'
;ESLPEGAQPLLVFVNSRSGGQMGNYLLEELRSNLNPLQVVDLHTTGPKAALKLFANVPNVRVLVAGGDGTVAWILQTIDELDMAKKPPVGILPLGTGNDLARVLGWGGGYSNELIS
;
A
#
# COMPACT_ATOMS: atom_id res chain seq x y z
N GLU A 1 -0.55 8.49 -22.61
CA GLU A 1 0.02 7.24 -23.15
C GLU A 1 -0.72 6.04 -22.61
N SER A 2 -0.85 4.98 -23.41
CA SER A 2 -1.30 3.68 -22.93
C SER A 2 -0.17 3.00 -22.15
N LEU A 3 -0.51 2.26 -21.09
CA LEU A 3 0.47 1.44 -20.37
C LEU A 3 1.05 0.36 -21.30
N PRO A 4 2.32 -0.05 -21.10
CA PRO A 4 2.90 -1.18 -21.83
C PRO A 4 2.07 -2.46 -21.69
N GLU A 5 2.10 -3.31 -22.70
CA GLU A 5 1.44 -4.61 -22.66
C GLU A 5 2.00 -5.45 -21.50
N GLY A 6 1.12 -6.05 -20.69
CA GLY A 6 1.51 -6.83 -19.52
C GLY A 6 1.91 -6.01 -18.28
N ALA A 7 1.82 -4.68 -18.33
CA ALA A 7 2.11 -3.84 -17.16
C ALA A 7 1.26 -4.22 -15.93
N GLN A 8 1.88 -4.17 -14.76
CA GLN A 8 1.24 -4.41 -13.46
C GLN A 8 1.49 -3.20 -12.54
N PRO A 9 0.73 -2.10 -12.71
CA PRO A 9 0.93 -0.88 -11.93
C PRO A 9 0.76 -1.14 -10.43
N LEU A 10 1.63 -0.55 -9.63
CA LEU A 10 1.56 -0.63 -8.18
C LEU A 10 1.03 0.70 -7.60
N LEU A 11 0.08 0.62 -6.67
CA LEU A 11 -0.35 1.73 -5.83
C LEU A 11 0.02 1.40 -4.39
N VAL A 12 0.87 2.22 -3.78
CA VAL A 12 1.39 2.00 -2.44
C VAL A 12 0.78 3.01 -1.47
N PHE A 13 0.19 2.51 -0.39
CA PHE A 13 -0.26 3.30 0.74
C PHE A 13 0.69 3.09 1.90
N VAL A 14 1.24 4.18 2.44
CA VAL A 14 2.15 4.14 3.58
C VAL A 14 1.53 4.92 4.73
N ASN A 15 1.40 4.28 5.89
CA ASN A 15 1.12 4.98 7.13
C ASN A 15 2.45 5.47 7.74
N SER A 16 2.83 6.70 7.39
CA SER A 16 4.11 7.30 7.74
C SER A 16 4.39 7.43 9.25
N ARG A 17 3.34 7.37 10.09
CA ARG A 17 3.45 7.40 11.56
C ARG A 17 3.64 6.02 12.20
N SER A 18 3.51 4.94 11.43
CA SER A 18 3.70 3.57 11.93
C SER A 18 5.19 3.19 12.03
N GLY A 19 5.48 2.16 12.83
CA GLY A 19 6.80 1.51 12.85
C GLY A 19 7.93 2.33 13.46
N GLY A 20 7.65 3.26 14.38
CA GLY A 20 8.70 3.99 15.11
C GLY A 20 9.63 4.80 14.21
N GLN A 21 9.06 5.65 13.35
CA GLN A 21 9.74 6.46 12.31
C GLN A 21 10.13 5.73 11.02
N MET A 22 10.04 4.39 10.97
CA MET A 22 10.31 3.64 9.73
C MET A 22 9.32 3.94 8.60
N GLY A 23 8.08 4.30 8.91
CA GLY A 23 7.08 4.68 7.89
C GLY A 23 7.48 5.90 7.06
N ASN A 24 8.12 6.92 7.68
CA ASN A 24 8.62 8.09 6.96
C ASN A 24 9.79 7.72 6.04
N TYR A 25 10.76 6.95 6.56
CA TYR A 25 11.90 6.50 5.77
C TYR A 25 11.45 5.69 4.55
N LEU A 26 10.55 4.71 4.76
CA LEU A 26 9.99 3.91 3.66
C LEU A 26 9.24 4.78 2.64
N LEU A 27 8.47 5.77 3.10
CA LEU A 27 7.76 6.68 2.21
C LEU A 27 8.72 7.43 1.27
N GLU A 28 9.83 7.92 1.80
CA GLU A 28 10.87 8.62 1.03
C GLU A 28 11.58 7.70 0.03
N GLU A 29 11.95 6.49 0.46
CA GLU A 29 12.53 5.46 -0.40
C GLU A 29 11.60 5.09 -1.56
N LEU A 30 10.32 4.82 -1.27
CA LEU A 30 9.34 4.46 -2.30
C LEU A 30 9.10 5.60 -3.29
N ARG A 31 9.06 6.86 -2.83
CA ARG A 31 8.90 8.03 -3.72
C ARG A 31 10.14 8.28 -4.59
N SER A 32 11.31 7.90 -4.12
CA SER A 32 12.55 7.99 -4.89
C SER A 32 12.63 6.92 -5.99
N ASN A 33 12.02 5.75 -5.76
CA ASN A 33 12.11 4.60 -6.65
C ASN A 33 10.89 4.41 -7.56
N LEU A 34 9.72 4.98 -7.22
CA LEU A 34 8.47 4.85 -7.96
C LEU A 34 7.97 6.22 -8.43
N ASN A 35 6.97 6.23 -9.32
CA ASN A 35 6.29 7.48 -9.64
C ASN A 35 5.63 8.04 -8.37
N PRO A 36 5.86 9.31 -7.98
CA PRO A 36 5.29 9.88 -6.76
C PRO A 36 3.76 9.79 -6.66
N LEU A 37 3.03 9.75 -7.78
CA LEU A 37 1.57 9.57 -7.79
C LEU A 37 1.12 8.17 -7.35
N GLN A 38 2.02 7.19 -7.40
CA GLN A 38 1.78 5.82 -6.93
C GLN A 38 2.02 5.66 -5.44
N VAL A 39 2.58 6.66 -4.74
CA VAL A 39 2.97 6.52 -3.33
C VAL A 39 2.23 7.53 -2.48
N VAL A 40 1.22 7.03 -1.75
CA VAL A 40 0.28 7.81 -0.96
C VAL A 40 0.65 7.72 0.51
N ASP A 41 0.87 8.86 1.13
CA ASP A 41 0.99 8.96 2.59
C ASP A 41 -0.39 9.09 3.22
N LEU A 42 -0.78 8.06 3.97
CA LEU A 42 -2.08 7.97 4.64
C LEU A 42 -2.22 8.92 5.82
N HIS A 43 -1.12 9.49 6.33
CA HIS A 43 -1.19 10.51 7.38
C HIS A 43 -1.67 11.86 6.85
N THR A 44 -1.36 12.17 5.58
CA THR A 44 -1.69 13.46 4.96
C THR A 44 -2.88 13.35 4.01
N THR A 45 -3.07 12.21 3.35
CA THR A 45 -4.12 12.03 2.33
C THR A 45 -4.84 10.70 2.50
N GLY A 46 -6.16 10.72 2.57
CA GLY A 46 -6.98 9.50 2.64
C GLY A 46 -6.93 8.68 1.33
N PRO A 47 -7.23 7.37 1.39
CA PRO A 47 -7.02 6.45 0.27
C PRO A 47 -7.98 6.63 -0.90
N LYS A 48 -9.16 7.22 -0.65
CA LYS A 48 -10.27 7.30 -1.60
C LYS A 48 -9.91 8.01 -2.90
N ALA A 49 -9.17 9.12 -2.82
CA ALA A 49 -8.79 9.89 -4.00
C ALA A 49 -7.84 9.10 -4.92
N ALA A 50 -6.84 8.46 -4.35
CA ALA A 50 -5.90 7.64 -5.10
C ALA A 50 -6.58 6.39 -5.69
N LEU A 51 -7.41 5.69 -4.92
CA LEU A 51 -8.15 4.54 -5.44
C LEU A 51 -9.05 4.91 -6.63
N LYS A 52 -9.72 6.06 -6.59
CA LYS A 52 -10.51 6.57 -7.73
C LYS A 52 -9.64 6.85 -8.96
N LEU A 53 -8.46 7.46 -8.76
CA LEU A 53 -7.54 7.75 -9.86
C LEU A 53 -7.06 6.47 -10.56
N PHE A 54 -6.86 5.40 -9.79
CA PHE A 54 -6.40 4.11 -10.30
C PHE A 54 -7.54 3.13 -10.64
N ALA A 55 -8.80 3.50 -10.46
CA ALA A 55 -9.92 2.57 -10.57
C ALA A 55 -10.08 1.94 -11.96
N ASN A 56 -9.72 2.69 -13.00
CA ASN A 56 -9.79 2.26 -14.40
C ASN A 56 -8.44 1.76 -14.94
N VAL A 57 -7.41 1.67 -14.07
CA VAL A 57 -6.09 1.18 -14.47
C VAL A 57 -6.12 -0.35 -14.47
N PRO A 58 -5.90 -1.01 -15.62
CA PRO A 58 -5.94 -2.47 -15.68
C PRO A 58 -4.79 -3.08 -14.85
N ASN A 59 -5.07 -4.21 -14.21
CA ASN A 59 -4.09 -5.01 -13.45
C ASN A 59 -3.36 -4.24 -12.32
N VAL A 60 -3.96 -3.17 -11.80
CA VAL A 60 -3.40 -2.45 -10.65
C VAL A 60 -3.32 -3.37 -9.43
N ARG A 61 -2.22 -3.26 -8.69
CA ARG A 61 -1.98 -3.95 -7.43
C ARG A 61 -1.84 -2.92 -6.32
N VAL A 62 -2.30 -3.26 -5.12
CA VAL A 62 -2.20 -2.39 -3.96
C VAL A 62 -1.22 -2.98 -2.96
N LEU A 63 -0.30 -2.15 -2.46
CA LEU A 63 0.56 -2.48 -1.33
C LEU A 63 0.24 -1.56 -0.18
N VAL A 64 -0.03 -2.12 1.00
CA VAL A 64 -0.31 -1.35 2.22
C VAL A 64 0.81 -1.54 3.22
N ALA A 65 1.56 -0.49 3.46
CA ALA A 65 2.59 -0.43 4.49
C ALA A 65 2.01 0.17 5.78
N GLY A 66 1.68 -0.69 6.73
CA GLY A 66 0.96 -0.30 7.95
C GLY A 66 0.70 -1.49 8.88
N GLY A 67 -0.13 -1.27 9.90
CA GLY A 67 -0.68 -2.35 10.74
C GLY A 67 -2.10 -2.75 10.31
N ASP A 68 -2.74 -3.65 11.07
CA ASP A 68 -4.04 -4.23 10.72
C ASP A 68 -5.14 -3.18 10.50
N GLY A 69 -5.19 -2.15 11.35
CA GLY A 69 -6.16 -1.06 11.19
C GLY A 69 -5.98 -0.25 9.91
N THR A 70 -4.73 -0.10 9.44
CA THR A 70 -4.45 0.56 8.15
C THR A 70 -4.91 -0.31 6.99
N VAL A 71 -4.62 -1.62 7.04
CA VAL A 71 -5.06 -2.57 6.01
C VAL A 71 -6.58 -2.64 5.94
N ALA A 72 -7.25 -2.75 7.08
CA ALA A 72 -8.71 -2.75 7.16
C ALA A 72 -9.33 -1.49 6.55
N TRP A 73 -8.75 -0.32 6.82
CA TRP A 73 -9.22 0.95 6.25
C TRP A 73 -9.12 0.98 4.70
N ILE A 74 -8.02 0.47 4.14
CA ILE A 74 -7.86 0.37 2.69
C ILE A 74 -8.89 -0.59 2.09
N LEU A 75 -9.05 -1.79 2.66
CA LEU A 75 -10.00 -2.78 2.19
C LEU A 75 -11.43 -2.25 2.23
N GLN A 76 -11.83 -1.60 3.32
CA GLN A 76 -13.13 -0.95 3.42
C GLN A 76 -13.33 0.12 2.35
N THR A 77 -12.31 0.94 2.08
CA THR A 77 -12.41 1.99 1.05
C THR A 77 -12.54 1.41 -0.35
N ILE A 78 -11.87 0.28 -0.64
CA ILE A 78 -12.01 -0.43 -1.91
C ILE A 78 -13.45 -0.95 -2.06
N ASP A 79 -14.02 -1.52 -1.00
CA ASP A 79 -15.39 -2.03 -0.98
C ASP A 79 -16.42 -0.90 -1.18
N GLU A 80 -16.22 0.27 -0.54
CA GLU A 80 -17.07 1.45 -0.70
C GLU A 80 -17.07 2.05 -2.11
N LEU A 81 -15.98 1.87 -2.86
CA LEU A 81 -15.83 2.45 -4.21
C LEU A 81 -16.44 1.58 -5.31
N ASP A 82 -16.91 0.38 -4.98
CA ASP A 82 -17.53 -0.59 -5.91
C ASP A 82 -16.74 -0.74 -7.22
N MET A 83 -15.42 -0.93 -7.07
CA MET A 83 -14.52 -1.06 -8.21
C MET A 83 -14.87 -2.31 -9.03
N ALA A 84 -15.03 -2.15 -10.35
CA ALA A 84 -15.40 -3.23 -11.27
C ALA A 84 -14.55 -4.50 -11.13
N LYS A 85 -13.26 -4.32 -10.79
CA LYS A 85 -12.37 -5.41 -10.37
C LYS A 85 -11.60 -4.95 -9.14
N LYS A 86 -11.82 -5.65 -8.01
CA LYS A 86 -11.06 -5.39 -6.78
C LYS A 86 -9.59 -5.78 -6.99
N PRO A 87 -8.64 -4.86 -6.75
CA PRO A 87 -7.23 -5.16 -6.94
C PRO A 87 -6.72 -6.12 -5.86
N PRO A 88 -5.73 -6.98 -6.17
CA PRO A 88 -5.03 -7.72 -5.13
C PRO A 88 -4.31 -6.76 -4.18
N VAL A 89 -4.33 -7.09 -2.89
CA VAL A 89 -3.74 -6.28 -1.83
C VAL A 89 -2.64 -7.09 -1.12
N GLY A 90 -1.43 -6.53 -1.08
CA GLY A 90 -0.31 -7.03 -0.28
C GLY A 90 -0.10 -6.17 0.96
N ILE A 91 0.50 -6.75 2.00
CA ILE A 91 0.75 -6.07 3.27
C ILE A 91 2.25 -6.02 3.51
N LEU A 92 2.77 -4.82 3.77
CA LEU A 92 4.09 -4.63 4.36
C LEU A 92 3.91 -4.29 5.85
N PRO A 93 4.22 -5.22 6.77
CA PRO A 93 3.91 -5.06 8.19
C PRO A 93 4.77 -3.97 8.86
N LEU A 94 4.20 -2.78 9.05
CA LEU A 94 4.85 -1.65 9.76
C LEU A 94 4.28 -1.40 11.17
N GLY A 95 3.24 -2.14 11.59
CA GLY A 95 2.62 -2.00 12.91
C GLY A 95 3.31 -2.84 13.99
N THR A 96 2.77 -2.79 15.21
CA THR A 96 3.11 -3.71 16.31
C THR A 96 2.20 -4.96 16.28
N GLY A 97 0.93 -4.76 15.93
CA GLY A 97 -0.12 -5.79 15.83
C GLY A 97 0.13 -6.78 14.70
N ASN A 98 0.19 -6.35 13.43
CA ASN A 98 0.47 -7.13 12.21
C ASN A 98 -0.09 -8.56 12.15
N ASP A 99 -1.21 -8.84 12.80
CA ASP A 99 -1.76 -10.19 12.90
C ASP A 99 -2.21 -10.70 11.54
N LEU A 100 -2.81 -9.83 10.72
CA LEU A 100 -3.23 -10.16 9.36
C LEU A 100 -2.03 -10.51 8.48
N ALA A 101 -0.91 -9.78 8.63
CA ALA A 101 0.31 -10.07 7.89
C ALA A 101 0.89 -11.44 8.28
N ARG A 102 0.90 -11.79 9.57
CA ARG A 102 1.38 -13.10 10.06
C ARG A 102 0.52 -14.25 9.55
N VAL A 103 -0.80 -14.13 9.66
CA VAL A 103 -1.75 -15.15 9.20
C VAL A 103 -1.63 -15.39 7.69
N LEU A 104 -1.42 -14.33 6.92
CA LEU A 104 -1.27 -14.41 5.47
C LEU A 104 0.16 -14.73 5.00
N GLY A 105 1.10 -14.94 5.92
CA GLY A 105 2.48 -15.35 5.61
C GLY A 105 3.42 -14.21 5.16
N TRP A 106 3.05 -12.95 5.35
CA TRP A 106 3.88 -11.77 5.03
C TRP A 106 4.91 -11.41 6.13
N GLY A 107 4.90 -12.13 7.25
CA GLY A 107 5.82 -11.92 8.36
C GLY A 107 5.27 -11.00 9.45
N GLY A 108 6.08 -10.83 10.51
CA GLY A 108 5.65 -10.16 11.75
C GLY A 108 5.97 -8.67 11.84
N GLY A 109 6.85 -8.15 10.97
CA GLY A 109 7.31 -6.78 11.00
C GLY A 109 8.39 -6.51 9.96
N TYR A 110 8.55 -5.24 9.63
CA TYR A 110 9.62 -4.72 8.82
C TYR A 110 10.79 -4.31 9.72
N SER A 111 11.84 -5.13 9.77
CA SER A 111 13.18 -4.67 10.15
C SER A 111 13.82 -4.14 8.87
N ASN A 112 14.46 -2.96 8.91
CA ASN A 112 15.14 -2.36 7.76
C ASN A 112 16.41 -3.14 7.33
N GLU A 113 16.41 -4.45 7.54
CA GLU A 113 17.44 -5.38 7.15
C GLU A 113 17.14 -5.80 5.71
N LEU A 114 18.14 -5.63 4.84
CA LEU A 114 18.09 -6.19 3.49
C LEU A 114 17.84 -7.70 3.63
N ILE A 115 16.77 -8.19 3.01
CA ILE A 115 16.56 -9.63 2.84
C ILE A 115 17.80 -10.14 2.11
N SER A 116 18.63 -10.90 2.83
CA SER A 116 19.87 -11.50 2.35
C SER A 116 19.58 -12.72 1.49
#